data_AF-A0A3C0IS34-F1
#
_entry.id   AF-A0A3C0IS34-F1
#
_cell.length_a   1.000
_cell.length_b   1.000
_cell.length_c   1.000
_cell.angle_alpha   90.00
_cell.angle_beta   90.00
_cell.angle_gamma   90.00
#
_symmetry.space_group_name_H-M   'P 1'
#
loop_
_entity.id
_entity.type
_entity.pdbx_description
1 polymer ?
#
loop_
_entity_poly.entity_id
_entity_poly.type
_entity_poly.pdbx_seq_one_letter_code
_entity_poly.pdbx_strand_id
1 'polypeptide(L)' 'TLIKIQADVIVQRETQKVILLGQGGSMIKQLGTLARKDIEAFLGGQKVFLQLFVKVRPKWRDNDFQLKEYGYL' A
#
# COMPACT_ATOMS: atom_id res chain seq x y z
N THR A 1 -11.93 13.43 14.97
CA THR A 1 -12.45 12.32 14.14
C THR A 1 -11.29 11.44 13.72
N LEU A 2 -11.43 10.12 13.73
CA LEU A 2 -10.38 9.19 13.29
C LEU A 2 -10.60 8.86 11.81
N ILE A 3 -9.64 9.18 10.95
CA ILE A 3 -9.71 8.87 9.53
C ILE A 3 -9.23 7.43 9.33
N LYS A 4 -10.06 6.58 8.71
CA LYS A 4 -9.72 5.19 8.42
C LYS A 4 -9.47 5.04 6.93
N ILE A 5 -8.27 4.59 6.57
CA ILE A 5 -7.86 4.38 5.19
C ILE A 5 -7.47 2.91 5.04
N GLN A 6 -8.10 2.24 4.08
CA GLN A 6 -7.71 0.90 3.64
C GLN A 6 -7.12 1.01 2.25
N ALA A 7 -5.93 0.45 2.05
CA ALA A 7 -5.27 0.46 0.75
C ALA A 7 -4.65 -0.91 0.41
N ASP A 8 -4.64 -1.22 -0.89
CA ASP A 8 -4.02 -2.41 -1.44
C ASP A 8 -2.68 -2.03 -2.11
N VAL A 9 -1.63 -2.75 -1.78
CA VAL A 9 -0.31 -2.68 -2.43
C VAL A 9 -0.23 -3.84 -3.42
N ILE A 10 -0.28 -3.52 -4.72
CA ILE A 10 -0.29 -4.50 -5.80
C ILE A 10 1.15 -4.82 -6.25
N VAL A 11 1.50 -6.10 -6.26
CA VAL A 11 2.79 -6.60 -6.77
C VAL A 11 2.61 -7.65 -7.86
N GLN A 12 3.64 -7.83 -8.69
CA GLN A 12 3.58 -8.73 -9.84
C GLN A 12 3.94 -10.18 -9.49
N ARG A 13 4.83 -10.39 -8.50
CA ARG A 13 5.36 -11.71 -8.11
C ARG A 13 5.21 -11.96 -6.62
N GLU A 14 5.00 -13.22 -6.24
CA GLU A 14 4.91 -13.63 -4.82
C GLU A 14 6.19 -13.29 -4.04
N THR A 15 7.36 -13.41 -4.68
CA THR A 15 8.65 -13.04 -4.07
C THR A 15 8.68 -11.57 -3.63
N GLN A 16 8.06 -10.68 -4.40
CA GLN A 16 7.96 -9.26 -4.03
C GLN A 16 7.06 -9.06 -2.81
N LYS A 17 5.96 -9.83 -2.71
CA LYS A 17 5.09 -9.79 -1.53
C LYS A 17 5.85 -10.20 -0.27
N VAL A 18 6.67 -11.25 -0.33
CA VAL A 18 7.52 -11.67 0.79
C VAL A 18 8.51 -10.56 1.19
N ILE A 19 9.16 -9.93 0.22
CA ILE A 19 10.08 -8.80 0.46
C ILE A 19 9.36 -7.63 1.14
N LEU A 20 8.16 -7.28 0.68
CA LEU A 20 7.37 -6.17 1.24
C LEU A 20 6.82 -6.47 2.64
N LEU A 21 6.45 -7.72 2.91
CA LEU A 21 6.06 -8.13 4.26
C LEU A 21 7.28 -8.06 5.20
N GLY A 22 8.43 -8.52 4.74
CA GLY A 22 9.64 -8.64 5.56
C GLY A 22 9.49 -9.72 6.63
N GLN A 23 10.54 -9.94 7.42
CA GLN A 23 10.53 -10.92 8.50
C GLN A 23 9.48 -10.53 9.56
N GLY A 24 8.46 -11.38 9.75
CA GLY A 24 7.40 -11.14 10.73
C GLY A 24 6.56 -9.87 10.48
N GLY A 25 6.52 -9.34 9.24
CA GLY A 25 5.77 -8.12 8.94
C GLY A 25 6.51 -6.82 9.27
N SER A 26 7.82 -6.87 9.55
CA SER A 26 8.61 -5.69 9.93
C SER A 26 8.61 -4.60 8.86
N MET A 27 8.79 -4.99 7.60
CA MET A 27 8.92 -4.05 6.48
C MET A 27 7.59 -3.36 6.17
N ILE A 28 6.48 -4.12 6.14
CA ILE A 28 5.16 -3.54 5.90
C ILE A 28 4.72 -2.62 7.05
N LYS A 29 5.10 -2.94 8.29
CA LYS A 29 4.84 -2.08 9.45
C LYS A 29 5.62 -0.77 9.37
N GLN A 30 6.89 -0.82 8.94
CA GLN A 30 7.70 0.37 8.73
C GLN A 30 7.10 1.25 7.61
N LEU A 31 6.76 0.64 6.46
CA LEU A 31 6.13 1.33 5.34
C LEU A 31 4.82 2.02 5.77
N GLY A 32 3.93 1.27 6.44
CA GLY A 32 2.68 1.82 6.94
C GLY A 32 2.86 2.92 7.98
N THR A 33 3.90 2.83 8.81
CA THR A 33 4.21 3.87 9.80
C THR A 33 4.68 5.17 9.14
N LEU A 34 5.55 5.07 8.13
CA LEU A 34 6.03 6.23 7.37
C LEU A 34 4.89 6.87 6.57
N ALA A 35 4.17 6.07 5.78
CA ALA A 35 3.03 6.55 4.99
C ALA A 35 1.95 7.20 5.88
N ARG A 36 1.63 6.60 7.03
CA ARG A 36 0.68 7.19 7.98
C ARG A 36 1.15 8.57 8.46
N LYS A 37 2.42 8.72 8.85
CA LYS A 37 2.96 10.01 9.31
C LYS A 37 2.84 11.09 8.22
N ASP A 38 3.16 10.74 6.99
CA ASP A 38 3.07 11.67 5.85
C ASP A 38 1.61 12.09 5.59
N ILE A 39 0.66 11.14 5.64
CA ILE A 39 -0.77 11.41 5.49
C ILE A 39 -1.28 12.27 6.66
N GLU A 40 -0.91 11.96 7.90
CA GLU A 40 -1.30 12.77 9.07
C GLU A 40 -0.77 14.20 8.96
N ALA A 41 0.46 14.39 8.48
CA ALA A 41 1.03 15.71 8.22
C ALA A 41 0.26 16.46 7.13
N PHE A 42 -0.07 15.78 6.02
CA PHE A 42 -0.86 16.34 4.93
C PHE A 42 -2.27 16.75 5.36
N LEU A 43 -2.89 16.00 6.28
CA LEU A 43 -4.24 16.25 6.80
C LEU A 43 -4.28 17.20 8.01
N GLY A 44 -3.19 17.94 8.27
CA GLY A 44 -3.13 18.94 9.33
C GLY A 44 -3.09 18.37 10.74
N GLY A 45 -2.50 17.19 10.93
CA GLY A 45 -2.30 16.57 12.24
C GLY A 45 -3.47 15.71 12.73
N GLN A 46 -4.45 15.41 11.87
CA GLN A 46 -5.53 14.48 12.22
C GLN A 46 -5.00 13.05 12.35
N LYS A 47 -5.53 12.28 13.32
CA LYS A 47 -5.15 10.87 13.50
C LYS A 47 -5.68 10.02 12.35
N VAL A 48 -4.82 9.18 11.80
CA VAL A 48 -5.13 8.25 10.69
C VAL A 48 -4.89 6.81 11.12
N PHE A 49 -5.86 5.94 10.86
CA PHE A 49 -5.68 4.50 10.91
C PHE A 49 -5.49 4.00 9.47
N LEU A 50 -4.27 3.59 9.14
CA LEU A 50 -3.90 3.08 7.83
C LEU A 50 -3.78 1.55 7.86
N GLN A 51 -4.62 0.87 7.09
CA GLN A 51 -4.58 -0.57 6.90
C GLN A 51 -4.11 -0.90 5.49
N LEU A 52 -2.98 -1.61 5.40
CA LEU A 52 -2.35 -1.99 4.12
C LEU A 52 -2.46 -3.49 3.88
N PHE A 53 -2.85 -3.88 2.67
CA PHE A 53 -2.88 -5.27 2.23
C PHE A 53 -1.99 -5.47 1.00
N VAL A 54 -1.10 -6.46 1.03
CA VAL A 54 -0.26 -6.77 -0.13
C VAL A 54 -0.93 -7.84 -0.98
N LYS A 55 -1.29 -7.53 -2.23
CA LYS A 55 -1.95 -8.43 -3.17
C LYS A 55 -1.05 -8.70 -4.37
N VAL A 56 -1.00 -9.95 -4.82
CA VAL A 56 -0.23 -10.34 -6.00
C VAL A 56 -1.16 -10.43 -7.20
N ARG A 57 -0.85 -9.67 -8.24
CA ARG A 57 -1.55 -9.63 -9.53
C ARG A 57 -0.52 -9.89 -10.64
N PRO A 58 -0.41 -11.11 -11.18
CA PRO A 58 0.52 -11.37 -12.28
C PRO A 58 0.22 -10.51 -13.51
N LYS A 59 1.27 -10.02 -14.18
CA LYS A 59 1.19 -9.26 -15.45
C LYS A 59 0.28 -8.02 -15.42
N TRP A 60 0.08 -7.40 -14.25
CA TRP A 60 -0.80 -6.22 -14.16
C TRP A 60 -0.31 -5.01 -14.95
N ARG A 61 1.01 -4.92 -15.12
CA ARG A 61 1.66 -3.83 -15.87
C ARG A 61 1.46 -3.93 -17.38
N ASP A 62 1.13 -5.12 -17.88
CA ASP A 62 0.89 -5.37 -19.30
C ASP A 62 -0.62 -5.33 -19.63
N ASN A 63 -1.45 -5.00 -18.65
CA ASN A 63 -2.90 -5.01 -18.77
C ASN A 63 -3.43 -3.56 -18.74
N ASP A 64 -3.76 -3.03 -19.92
CA ASP A 64 -4.30 -1.68 -20.08
C ASP A 64 -5.52 -1.38 -19.21
N PHE A 65 -6.38 -2.38 -18.96
CA PHE A 65 -7.53 -2.21 -18.07
C PHE A 65 -7.07 -1.96 -16.64
N GLN A 66 -6.13 -2.75 -16.14
CA GLN A 66 -5.59 -2.60 -14.78
C GLN A 66 -4.77 -1.32 -14.63
N LEU A 67 -4.00 -0.94 -15.66
CA LEU A 67 -3.28 0.33 -15.67
C LEU A 67 -4.23 1.53 -15.57
N LYS A 68 -5.36 1.51 -16.31
CA LYS A 68 -6.42 2.54 -16.20
C LYS A 68 -7.05 2.55 -14.82
N GLU A 69 -7.40 1.38 -14.26
CA GLU A 69 -7.97 1.31 -12.90
C GLU A 69 -7.02 1.85 -11.82
N TYR A 70 -5.71 1.67 -11.99
CA TYR A 70 -4.70 2.18 -11.06
C TYR A 70 -4.28 3.63 -11.34
N GLY A 71 -4.79 4.25 -12.40
CA GLY A 71 -4.51 5.63 -12.77
C GLY A 71 -3.15 5.87 -13.42
N TYR A 72 -2.55 4.84 -14.04
CA TYR A 72 -1.30 4.96 -14.81
C TYR A 72 -1.51 5.27 -16.31
N LEU A 73 -2.74 5.07 -16.82
CA LEU A 73 -3.19 5.42 -18.17
C LEU A 73 -4.43 6.30 -18.07
#